data_AF-A0A3D5A5T3-F1
#
_entry.id   AF-A0A3D5A5T3-F1
#
_cell.length_a   1.000
_cell.length_b   1.000
_cell.length_c   1.000
_cell.angle_alpha   90.00
_cell.angle_beta   90.00
_cell.angle_gamma   90.00
#
_symmetry.space_group_name_H-M   'P 1'
#
loop_
_entity.id
_entity.type
_entity.pdbx_description
1 polymer ?
#
loop_
_entity_poly.entity_id
_entity_poly.type
_entity_poly.pdbx_seq_one_letter_code
_entity_poly.pdbx_strand_id
1 'polypeptide(L)'
;MVANEVAKNWILLNNEIMIKHEDEFSLHKDKEAVRAYFLEYVNKNTVFFYTLKEKIDYLIEQNYYINFYEWFTYEEMETVYNFVFAKKFRFASFMAAFKFFQSYALRDDSGEKFLERYEDRVVAVALFLA
;
A
#
# COMPACT_ATOMS: atom_id res chain seq x y z
N MET A 1 28.31 -5.57 17.80
CA MET A 1 27.86 -4.16 17.80
C MET A 1 26.41 -4.15 17.38
N VAL A 2 25.50 -4.00 18.33
CA VAL A 2 24.07 -3.83 18.02
C VAL A 2 23.95 -2.42 17.46
N ALA A 3 23.67 -2.30 16.17
CA ALA A 3 23.37 -1.00 15.58
C ALA A 3 22.20 -0.41 16.38
N ASN A 4 22.40 0.80 16.88
CA ASN A 4 21.37 1.59 17.52
C ASN A 4 20.37 1.95 16.40
N GLU A 5 19.42 1.05 16.09
CA GLU A 5 18.34 1.33 15.17
C GLU A 5 17.53 2.46 15.79
N VAL A 6 17.79 3.68 15.31
CA VAL A 6 16.97 4.85 15.63
C VAL A 6 15.53 4.44 15.33
N ALA A 7 14.68 4.49 16.36
CA ALA A 7 13.29 4.09 16.24
C ALA A 7 12.64 4.85 15.07
N LYS A 8 11.97 4.09 14.19
CA LYS A 8 11.32 4.63 12.99
C LYS A 8 10.34 5.74 13.40
N ASN A 9 10.39 6.88 12.70
CA ASN A 9 9.63 8.07 13.06
C ASN A 9 8.11 7.81 13.19
N TRP A 10 7.53 7.08 12.24
CA TRP A 10 6.10 6.72 12.30
C TRP A 10 5.72 5.84 13.50
N ILE A 11 6.66 5.08 14.07
CA ILE A 11 6.42 4.32 15.31
C ILE A 11 6.40 5.28 16.51
N LEU A 12 7.32 6.24 16.55
CA LEU A 12 7.35 7.26 17.59
C LEU A 12 6.05 8.08 17.59
N LEU A 13 5.63 8.58 16.42
CA LEU A 13 4.37 9.29 16.26
C LEU A 13 3.17 8.45 16.69
N ASN A 14 3.12 7.16 16.36
CA ASN A 14 2.04 6.30 16.81
C ASN A 14 2.03 6.12 18.34
N ASN A 15 3.20 6.07 18.98
CA ASN A 15 3.29 5.95 20.45
C ASN A 15 2.81 7.24 21.15
N GLU A 16 2.99 8.41 20.52
CA GLU A 16 2.53 9.69 21.06
C GLU A 16 1.00 9.79 21.22
N ILE A 17 0.22 8.89 20.61
CA ILE A 17 -1.24 8.78 20.84
C ILE A 17 -1.54 8.65 22.34
N MET A 18 -0.68 7.93 23.07
CA MET A 18 -0.84 7.67 24.51
C MET A 18 -0.49 8.87 25.39
N ILE A 19 0.11 9.92 24.83
CA ILE A 19 0.39 11.17 25.55
C ILE A 19 -0.92 11.95 25.65
N LYS A 20 -1.36 12.17 26.89
CA LYS A 20 -2.59 12.90 27.18
C LYS A 20 -2.33 14.39 27.37
N HIS A 21 -3.22 15.20 26.80
CA HIS A 21 -3.35 16.63 27.11
C HIS A 21 -4.76 16.84 27.66
N GLU A 22 -4.89 17.38 28.88
CA GLU A 22 -6.19 17.62 29.52
C GLU A 22 -7.10 16.38 29.54
N ASP A 23 -6.51 15.21 29.84
CA ASP A 23 -7.14 13.87 29.82
C ASP A 23 -7.59 13.34 28.45
N GLU A 24 -7.41 14.09 27.37
CA GLU A 24 -7.68 13.65 25.99
C GLU A 24 -6.45 12.99 25.33
N PHE A 25 -6.69 11.92 24.56
CA PHE A 25 -5.65 11.25 23.78
C PHE A 25 -5.28 12.06 22.52
N SER A 26 -4.01 12.02 22.14
CA SER A 26 -3.50 12.72 20.97
C SER A 26 -3.81 11.97 19.65
N LEU A 27 -5.08 11.73 19.33
CA LEU A 27 -5.50 10.91 18.16
C LEU A 27 -5.01 11.44 16.80
N HIS A 28 -4.74 12.74 16.69
CA HIS A 28 -4.16 13.34 15.49
C HIS A 28 -2.77 12.76 15.16
N LYS A 29 -2.04 12.25 16.16
CA LYS A 29 -0.73 11.62 16.00
C LYS A 29 -0.77 10.34 15.18
N ASP A 30 -1.88 9.61 15.19
CA ASP A 30 -2.07 8.46 14.31
C ASP A 30 -2.10 8.86 12.82
N LYS A 31 -2.69 10.02 12.52
CA LYS A 31 -2.71 10.59 11.16
C LYS A 31 -1.31 11.04 10.72
N GLU A 32 -0.52 11.58 11.65
CA GLU A 32 0.89 11.92 11.40
C GLU A 32 1.71 10.65 11.16
N ALA A 33 1.49 9.62 11.98
CA ALA A 33 2.16 8.32 11.87
C ALA A 33 1.89 7.63 10.53
N VAL A 34 0.63 7.54 10.10
CA VAL A 34 0.31 6.95 8.78
C VAL A 34 0.93 7.75 7.65
N ARG A 35 0.92 9.09 7.72
CA ARG A 35 1.55 9.93 6.70
C ARG A 35 3.06 9.70 6.64
N ALA A 36 3.74 9.69 7.78
CA ALA A 36 5.17 9.41 7.87
C ALA A 36 5.51 8.02 7.34
N TYR A 37 4.71 7.00 7.68
CA TYR A 37 4.88 5.63 7.19
C TYR A 37 4.84 5.56 5.66
N PHE A 38 3.93 6.31 5.02
CA PHE A 38 3.87 6.36 3.56
C PHE A 38 5.06 7.08 2.94
N LEU A 39 5.40 8.27 3.43
CA LEU A 39 6.47 9.10 2.87
C LEU A 39 7.86 8.50 3.06
N GLU A 40 8.09 7.87 4.21
CA GLU A 40 9.41 7.40 4.60
C GLU A 40 9.67 5.94 4.22
N TYR A 41 8.62 5.11 4.12
CA TYR A 41 8.76 3.68 3.87
C TYR A 41 7.98 3.19 2.65
N VAL A 42 6.65 3.27 2.66
CA VAL A 42 5.82 2.63 1.61
C VAL A 42 6.16 3.17 0.22
N ASN A 43 6.14 4.49 0.03
CA ASN A 43 6.36 5.09 -1.29
C ASN A 43 7.78 4.83 -1.82
N LYS A 44 8.78 4.76 -0.94
CA LYS A 44 10.18 4.48 -1.33
C LYS A 44 10.42 3.01 -1.69
N ASN A 45 9.56 2.11 -1.21
CA ASN A 45 9.66 0.68 -1.45
C ASN A 45 8.58 0.15 -2.39
N THR A 46 7.72 1.01 -2.92
CA THR A 46 6.76 0.62 -3.96
C THR A 46 7.42 0.74 -5.31
N VAL A 47 7.35 -0.32 -6.12
CA VAL A 47 7.86 -0.30 -7.49
C VAL A 47 7.06 0.70 -8.32
N PHE A 48 7.77 1.54 -9.05
CA PHE A 48 7.18 2.49 -9.98
C PHE A 48 7.18 1.89 -11.38
N PHE A 49 6.03 1.99 -12.05
CA PHE A 49 5.85 1.64 -13.46
C PHE A 49 5.45 2.90 -14.22
N TYR A 50 5.91 3.08 -15.45
CA TYR A 50 5.59 4.27 -16.24
C TYR A 50 4.13 4.27 -16.71
N THR A 51 3.57 3.08 -16.97
CA THR A 51 2.17 2.92 -17.39
C THR A 51 1.47 1.79 -16.63
N LEU A 52 0.14 1.83 -16.62
CA LEU A 52 -0.67 0.74 -16.06
C LEU A 52 -0.47 -0.55 -16.86
N LYS A 53 -0.42 -0.45 -18.20
CA LYS A 53 -0.17 -1.60 -19.07
C LYS A 53 1.15 -2.30 -18.75
N GLU A 54 2.24 -1.54 -18.66
CA GLU A 54 3.55 -2.06 -18.27
C GLU A 54 3.50 -2.78 -16.92
N LYS A 55 2.79 -2.22 -15.94
CA LYS A 55 2.59 -2.86 -14.64
C LYS A 55 1.87 -4.20 -14.77
N ILE A 56 0.73 -4.24 -15.44
CA ILE A 56 -0.09 -5.47 -15.57
C ILE A 56 0.72 -6.54 -16.32
N ASP A 57 1.35 -6.17 -17.43
CA ASP A 57 2.15 -7.08 -18.23
C ASP A 57 3.32 -7.64 -17.41
N TYR A 58 4.06 -6.80 -16.70
CA TYR A 58 5.14 -7.24 -15.79
C TYR A 58 4.66 -8.24 -14.74
N LEU A 59 3.53 -7.94 -14.07
CA LEU A 59 3.01 -8.81 -13.00
C LEU A 59 2.58 -10.17 -13.54
N ILE A 60 2.02 -10.23 -14.75
CA ILE A 60 1.61 -11.48 -15.39
C ILE A 60 2.84 -12.25 -15.88
N GLU A 61 3.76 -11.59 -16.59
CA GLU A 61 4.97 -12.21 -17.14
C GLU A 61 5.88 -12.80 -16.06
N GLN A 62 5.96 -12.15 -14.89
CA GLN A 62 6.72 -12.64 -13.74
C GLN A 62 5.93 -13.60 -12.83
N ASN A 63 4.73 -14.02 -13.23
CA ASN A 63 3.85 -14.94 -12.48
C ASN A 63 3.40 -14.43 -11.10
N TYR A 64 3.42 -13.11 -10.88
CA TYR A 64 2.82 -12.53 -9.69
C TYR A 64 1.29 -12.50 -9.77
N TYR A 65 0.76 -12.25 -10.98
CA TYR A 65 -0.67 -12.27 -11.29
C TYR A 65 -1.03 -13.41 -12.23
N ILE A 66 -2.29 -13.85 -12.15
CA ILE A 66 -2.89 -14.65 -13.22
C ILE A 66 -3.08 -13.81 -14.48
N ASN A 67 -3.21 -14.48 -15.62
CA ASN A 67 -3.40 -13.80 -16.89
C ASN A 67 -4.83 -13.28 -17.07
N PHE A 68 -5.12 -12.08 -16.56
CA PHE A 68 -6.44 -11.45 -16.69
C PHE A 68 -6.87 -11.19 -18.15
N TYR A 69 -5.93 -11.18 -19.10
CA TYR A 69 -6.25 -11.05 -20.52
C TYR A 69 -7.05 -12.24 -21.09
N GLU A 70 -7.15 -13.35 -20.36
CA GLU A 70 -8.01 -14.46 -20.72
C GLU A 70 -9.51 -14.15 -20.56
N TRP A 71 -9.84 -13.13 -19.75
CA TRP A 71 -11.22 -12.78 -19.42
C TRP A 71 -11.59 -11.34 -19.79
N PHE A 72 -10.62 -10.42 -19.79
CA PHE A 72 -10.86 -8.99 -19.99
C PHE A 72 -9.87 -8.39 -20.98
N THR A 73 -10.33 -7.39 -21.73
CA THR A 73 -9.45 -6.52 -22.53
C THR A 73 -8.68 -5.56 -21.63
N TYR A 74 -7.61 -4.95 -22.16
CA TYR A 74 -6.86 -3.94 -21.42
C TYR A 74 -7.74 -2.75 -21.02
N GLU A 75 -8.60 -2.30 -21.94
CA GLU A 75 -9.46 -1.13 -21.78
C GLU A 75 -10.53 -1.36 -20.70
N GLU A 76 -11.06 -2.57 -20.59
CA GLU A 76 -11.98 -2.96 -19.51
C GLU A 76 -11.28 -2.96 -18.16
N MET A 77 -10.09 -3.55 -18.06
CA MET A 77 -9.28 -3.51 -16.83
C MET A 77 -8.92 -2.07 -16.45
N GLU A 78 -8.48 -1.27 -17.41
CA GLU A 78 -8.12 0.14 -17.22
C GLU A 78 -9.32 0.95 -16.69
N THR A 79 -10.53 0.66 -17.16
CA THR A 79 -11.75 1.30 -16.64
C THR A 79 -11.96 1.02 -15.15
N VAL A 80 -11.75 -0.23 -14.71
CA VAL A 80 -11.86 -0.62 -13.29
C VAL A 80 -10.76 0.05 -12.46
N TYR A 81 -9.51 0.03 -12.95
CA TYR A 81 -8.38 0.73 -12.32
C TYR A 81 -8.70 2.22 -12.14
N ASN A 82 -9.11 2.90 -13.20
CA ASN A 82 -9.44 4.33 -13.17
C ASN A 82 -10.57 4.62 -12.17
N PHE A 83 -11.61 3.79 -12.13
CA PHE A 83 -12.71 3.96 -11.18
C PHE A 83 -12.25 3.84 -9.72
N VAL A 84 -11.45 2.83 -9.39
CA VAL A 84 -10.97 2.60 -8.02
C VAL A 84 -9.98 3.69 -7.61
N PHE A 85 -9.00 4.02 -8.45
CA PHE A 85 -7.99 5.05 -8.14
C PHE A 85 -8.60 6.46 -8.05
N ALA A 86 -9.69 6.74 -8.77
CA ALA A 86 -10.41 8.01 -8.65
C ALA A 86 -10.99 8.25 -7.24
N LYS A 87 -11.17 7.20 -6.43
CA LYS A 87 -11.62 7.34 -5.03
C LYS A 87 -10.56 7.97 -4.12
N LYS A 88 -9.30 8.04 -4.55
CA LYS A 88 -8.18 8.64 -3.80
C LYS A 88 -8.13 8.12 -2.36
N PHE A 89 -8.21 6.81 -2.19
CA PHE A 89 -8.31 6.17 -0.89
C PHE A 89 -7.13 6.56 0.02
N ARG A 90 -7.41 6.75 1.31
CA ARG A 90 -6.40 7.01 2.33
C ARG A 90 -6.75 6.16 3.55
N PHE A 91 -5.75 5.43 4.07
CA PHE A 91 -5.92 4.71 5.32
C PHE A 91 -6.21 5.69 6.45
N ALA A 92 -7.21 5.37 7.26
CA ALA A 92 -7.63 6.21 8.38
C ALA A 92 -6.67 6.14 9.58
N SER A 93 -5.88 5.08 9.69
CA SER A 93 -4.94 4.85 10.80
C SER A 93 -3.63 4.22 10.36
N PHE A 94 -2.58 4.41 11.16
CA PHE A 94 -1.29 3.78 10.93
C PHE A 94 -1.41 2.26 10.96
N MET A 95 -2.13 1.71 11.94
CA MET A 95 -2.25 0.26 12.09
C MET A 95 -2.93 -0.40 10.89
N ALA A 96 -3.97 0.23 10.31
CA ALA A 96 -4.63 -0.30 9.13
C ALA A 96 -3.68 -0.35 7.92
N ALA A 97 -2.94 0.73 7.68
CA ALA A 97 -1.93 0.77 6.62
C ALA A 97 -0.82 -0.26 6.87
N PHE A 98 -0.28 -0.30 8.08
CA PHE A 98 0.79 -1.21 8.46
C PHE A 98 0.39 -2.67 8.26
N LYS A 99 -0.82 -3.06 8.68
CA LYS A 99 -1.33 -4.42 8.48
C LYS A 99 -1.48 -4.78 7.01
N PHE A 100 -2.03 -3.87 6.19
CA PHE A 100 -2.13 -4.10 4.75
C PHE A 100 -0.75 -4.37 4.13
N PHE A 101 0.22 -3.47 4.32
CA PHE A 101 1.54 -3.62 3.71
C PHE A 101 2.38 -4.75 4.31
N GLN A 102 2.17 -5.12 5.57
CA GLN A 102 2.90 -6.24 6.17
C GLN A 102 2.35 -7.60 5.74
N SER A 103 1.04 -7.72 5.52
CA SER A 103 0.39 -9.04 5.43
C SER A 103 -0.40 -9.29 4.15
N TYR A 104 -0.71 -8.26 3.36
CA TYR A 104 -1.63 -8.39 2.22
C TYR A 104 -1.08 -7.83 0.91
N ALA A 105 -0.33 -6.74 0.95
CA ALA A 105 0.27 -6.17 -0.26
C ALA A 105 1.22 -7.18 -0.90
N LEU A 106 1.03 -7.43 -2.19
CA LEU A 106 1.95 -8.25 -2.97
C LEU A 106 3.36 -7.64 -2.94
N ARG A 107 4.35 -8.50 -2.73
CA ARG A 107 5.77 -8.16 -2.75
C ARG A 107 6.47 -8.92 -3.87
N ASP A 108 7.60 -8.39 -4.29
CA ASP A 108 8.52 -9.11 -5.17
C ASP A 108 9.12 -10.32 -4.44
N ASP A 109 9.84 -11.18 -5.17
CA ASP A 109 10.40 -12.42 -4.62
C ASP A 109 11.45 -12.19 -3.52
N SER A 110 12.06 -11.01 -3.49
CA SER A 110 12.95 -10.61 -2.40
C SER A 110 12.20 -10.31 -1.09
N GLY A 111 10.91 -10.00 -1.18
CA GLY A 111 10.08 -9.53 -0.08
C GLY A 111 10.36 -8.08 0.31
N GLU A 112 11.26 -7.36 -0.37
CA GLU A 112 11.65 -6.00 -0.02
C GLU A 112 10.76 -4.93 -0.64
N LYS A 113 10.25 -5.18 -1.86
CA LYS A 113 9.51 -4.19 -2.64
C LYS A 113 8.03 -4.52 -2.74
N PHE A 114 7.20 -3.49 -2.66
CA PHE A 114 5.77 -3.59 -2.89
C PHE A 114 5.48 -3.47 -4.38
N LEU A 115 4.75 -4.44 -4.90
CA LEU A 115 4.25 -4.43 -6.27
C LEU A 115 2.84 -3.80 -6.36
N GLU A 116 2.19 -3.64 -5.21
CA GLU A 116 0.82 -3.17 -5.08
C GLU A 116 0.65 -2.03 -4.06
N ARG A 117 -0.33 -1.18 -4.35
CA ARG A 117 -1.07 -0.37 -3.39
C ARG A 117 -2.39 -1.06 -3.05
N TYR A 118 -3.12 -0.49 -2.08
CA TYR A 118 -4.41 -1.03 -1.67
C TYR A 118 -5.40 -1.09 -2.84
N GLU A 119 -5.46 -0.03 -3.63
CA GLU A 119 -6.32 0.05 -4.81
C GLU A 119 -6.02 -1.04 -5.83
N ASP A 120 -4.75 -1.40 -6.04
CA ASP A 120 -4.37 -2.48 -6.96
C ASP A 120 -4.92 -3.83 -6.51
N ARG A 121 -4.82 -4.14 -5.21
CA ARG A 121 -5.36 -5.37 -4.63
C ARG A 121 -6.88 -5.43 -4.80
N VAL A 122 -7.57 -4.32 -4.57
CA VAL A 122 -9.03 -4.22 -4.75
C VAL A 122 -9.41 -4.51 -6.20
N VAL A 123 -8.68 -3.94 -7.16
CA VAL A 123 -8.94 -4.19 -8.59
C VAL A 123 -8.69 -5.65 -8.95
N ALA A 124 -7.56 -6.23 -8.55
CA ALA A 124 -7.25 -7.63 -8.86
C ALA A 124 -8.29 -8.60 -8.28
N VAL A 125 -8.78 -8.35 -7.07
CA VAL A 125 -9.85 -9.15 -6.46
C VAL A 125 -11.17 -8.95 -7.20
N ALA A 126 -11.51 -7.73 -7.59
CA ALA A 126 -12.74 -7.45 -8.34
C ALA A 126 -12.74 -8.13 -9.71
N LEU A 127 -11.62 -8.05 -10.45
CA LEU A 127 -11.46 -8.72 -11.75
C LEU A 127 -11.52 -10.24 -11.62
N PHE A 128 -10.95 -10.81 -10.55
CA PHE A 128 -10.98 -12.27 -10.34
C PHE A 128 -12.38 -12.82 -10.02
N LEU A 129 -13.22 -12.02 -9.34
CA LEU A 129 -14.55 -12.45 -8.89
C LEU A 129 -15.68 -12.12 -9.86
N ALA A 130 -15.42 -11.29 -10.88
CA ALA A 130 -16.39 -10.86 -11.89
C ALA A 130 -16.67 -11.98 -12.90
#